data_AF-A0A2E5V246-F1
#
_entry.id   AF-A0A2E5V246-F1
#
_cell.length_a   1.000
_cell.length_b   1.000
_cell.length_c   1.000
_cell.angle_alpha   90.00
_cell.angle_beta   90.00
_cell.angle_gamma   90.00
#
_symmetry.space_group_name_H-M   'P 1'
#
loop_
_entity.id
_entity.type
_entity.pdbx_description
1 polymer ?
#
loop_
_entity_poly.entity_id
_entity_poly.type
_entity_poly.pdbx_seq_one_letter_code
_entity_poly.pdbx_strand_id
1 'polypeptide(L)'
;MISKIQQLINIGTPYWEAEAEIARKFYKTAKRDDHAFYLRAQLWKELNPVDGFFNGLHRELTQAAALFPKVGKSIDRHDYLFLLEQLVSEYNHFVLLADVLEHVQRRKLSKRDLKQLPQEKILGDIRRHYVHKGGKIGKAAVGITEGGGTALFRVGKNLKGSKINQMTAKAMKIIWEDEKDHYMVQAQLAAKMIKTKSDMNKMRTAMEEVSLQRVWMRNEMFQNPMTKEEVKSYIDRRQQSIK
;
A
#
# COMPACT_ATOMS: atom_id res chain seq x y z
N MET A 1 -16.86 15.65 -20.10
CA MET A 1 -15.44 15.23 -20.18
C MET A 1 -15.01 14.78 -18.78
N ILE A 2 -14.48 13.58 -18.62
CA ILE A 2 -14.08 13.05 -17.30
C ILE A 2 -12.88 13.85 -16.77
N SER A 3 -12.91 14.24 -15.49
CA SER A 3 -11.83 15.02 -14.86
C SER A 3 -10.51 14.23 -14.83
N LYS A 4 -9.37 14.91 -14.77
CA LYS A 4 -8.05 14.23 -14.63
C LYS A 4 -8.00 13.32 -13.41
N ILE A 5 -8.55 13.79 -12.28
CA ILE A 5 -8.62 13.02 -11.03
C ILE A 5 -9.39 11.71 -11.26
N GLN A 6 -10.57 11.78 -11.87
CA GLN A 6 -11.37 10.59 -12.14
C GLN A 6 -10.70 9.66 -13.15
N GLN A 7 -9.97 10.18 -14.14
CA GLN A 7 -9.16 9.34 -15.04
C GLN A 7 -8.08 8.55 -14.29
N LEU A 8 -7.38 9.18 -13.34
CA LEU A 8 -6.37 8.50 -12.52
C LEU A 8 -6.99 7.43 -11.63
N ILE A 9 -8.12 7.72 -10.99
CA ILE A 9 -8.87 6.74 -10.19
C ILE A 9 -9.31 5.55 -11.07
N ASN A 10 -9.83 5.83 -12.28
CA ASN A 10 -10.25 4.79 -13.22
C ASN A 10 -9.09 3.90 -13.68
N ILE A 11 -7.87 4.43 -13.78
CA ILE A 11 -6.66 3.64 -14.09
C ILE A 11 -6.34 2.66 -12.96
N GLY A 12 -6.36 3.11 -11.70
CA GLY A 12 -5.99 2.27 -10.55
C GLY A 12 -7.07 1.26 -10.13
N THR A 13 -8.35 1.62 -10.27
CA THR A 13 -9.49 0.87 -9.72
C THR A 13 -9.51 -0.62 -10.09
N PRO A 14 -9.30 -1.03 -11.36
CA PRO A 14 -9.28 -2.46 -11.72
C PRO A 14 -8.29 -3.29 -10.89
N TYR A 15 -7.12 -2.72 -10.61
CA TYR A 15 -6.07 -3.38 -9.84
C TYR A 15 -6.38 -3.40 -8.34
N TRP A 16 -6.95 -2.32 -7.81
CA TRP A 16 -7.41 -2.27 -6.41
C TRP A 16 -8.53 -3.28 -6.16
N GLU A 17 -9.44 -3.45 -7.12
CA GLU A 17 -10.48 -4.48 -7.04
C GLU A 17 -9.90 -5.89 -7.15
N ALA A 18 -8.84 -6.10 -7.93
CA ALA A 18 -8.12 -7.37 -7.97
C ALA A 18 -7.41 -7.67 -6.64
N GLU A 19 -6.72 -6.70 -6.02
CA GLU A 19 -6.15 -6.85 -4.68
C GLU A 19 -7.23 -7.23 -3.64
N ALA A 20 -8.42 -6.60 -3.73
CA ALA A 20 -9.54 -6.91 -2.86
C ALA A 20 -10.07 -8.33 -3.08
N GLU A 21 -10.17 -8.79 -4.33
CA GLU A 21 -10.64 -10.15 -4.63
C GLU A 21 -9.67 -11.23 -4.13
N ILE A 22 -8.36 -11.02 -4.31
CA ILE A 22 -7.33 -11.90 -3.74
C ILE A 22 -7.51 -12.00 -2.23
N ALA A 23 -7.67 -10.86 -1.54
CA ALA A 23 -7.89 -10.83 -0.09
C ALA A 23 -9.16 -11.58 0.31
N ARG A 24 -10.28 -11.39 -0.41
CA ARG A 24 -11.55 -12.10 -0.13
C ARG A 24 -11.38 -13.61 -0.27
N LYS A 25 -10.78 -14.08 -1.37
CA LYS A 25 -10.53 -15.51 -1.61
C LYS A 25 -9.65 -16.10 -0.52
N PHE A 26 -8.58 -15.40 -0.14
CA PHE A 26 -7.69 -15.80 0.96
C PHE A 26 -8.45 -15.96 2.27
N TYR A 27 -9.11 -14.90 2.76
CA TYR A 27 -9.75 -14.91 4.08
C TYR A 27 -10.92 -15.89 4.18
N LYS A 28 -11.51 -16.31 3.05
CA LYS A 28 -12.57 -17.32 3.02
C LYS A 28 -12.09 -18.69 3.52
N THR A 29 -10.82 -19.04 3.28
CA THR A 29 -10.27 -20.38 3.56
C THR A 29 -9.02 -20.38 4.43
N ALA A 30 -8.50 -19.19 4.79
CA ALA A 30 -7.27 -19.04 5.55
C ALA A 30 -7.30 -19.76 6.90
N LYS A 31 -6.24 -20.52 7.16
CA LYS A 31 -5.94 -21.15 8.44
C LYS A 31 -4.91 -20.31 9.20
N ARG A 32 -4.69 -20.65 10.47
CA ARG A 32 -3.77 -19.93 11.38
C ARG A 32 -2.39 -19.69 10.75
N ASP A 33 -1.79 -20.70 10.12
CA ASP A 33 -0.45 -20.58 9.54
C ASP A 33 -0.43 -19.70 8.29
N ASP A 34 -1.54 -19.67 7.53
CA ASP A 34 -1.71 -18.77 6.41
C ASP A 34 -1.75 -17.31 6.88
N HIS A 35 -2.42 -17.04 8.00
CA HIS A 35 -2.39 -15.74 8.66
C HIS A 35 -0.96 -15.36 9.08
N ALA A 36 -0.21 -16.30 9.66
CA ALA A 36 1.18 -16.04 10.05
C ALA A 36 2.04 -15.67 8.84
N PHE A 37 1.88 -16.38 7.73
CA PHE A 37 2.65 -16.15 6.51
C PHE A 37 2.45 -14.73 5.97
N TYR A 38 1.19 -14.32 5.74
CA TYR A 38 0.96 -12.99 5.15
C TYR A 38 1.31 -11.86 6.13
N LEU A 39 1.05 -12.03 7.44
CA LEU A 39 1.35 -10.99 8.44
C LEU A 39 2.85 -10.73 8.54
N ARG A 40 3.69 -11.77 8.44
CA ARG A 40 5.15 -11.63 8.39
C ARG A 40 5.62 -10.81 7.20
N ALA A 41 4.99 -10.99 6.04
CA ALA A 41 5.29 -10.24 4.83
C ALA A 41 4.74 -8.80 4.88
N GLN A 42 3.52 -8.61 5.39
CA GLN A 42 2.92 -7.29 5.55
C GLN A 42 3.72 -6.43 6.55
N LEU A 43 4.12 -6.99 7.69
CA LEU A 43 4.95 -6.28 8.68
C LEU A 43 6.35 -5.97 8.16
N TRP A 44 6.91 -6.84 7.30
CA TRP A 44 8.16 -6.52 6.61
C TRP A 44 8.00 -5.25 5.77
N LYS A 45 6.88 -5.11 5.04
CA LYS A 45 6.58 -3.92 4.23
C LYS A 45 6.45 -2.65 5.09
N GLU A 46 5.77 -2.71 6.24
CA GLU A 46 5.61 -1.50 7.08
C GLU A 46 6.93 -1.03 7.71
N LEU A 47 7.86 -1.96 7.99
CA LEU A 47 9.13 -1.62 8.65
C LEU A 47 10.25 -1.25 7.69
N ASN A 48 10.27 -1.82 6.48
CA ASN A 48 11.42 -1.70 5.58
C ASN A 48 11.16 -0.69 4.46
N PRO A 49 12.12 0.22 4.19
CA PRO A 49 11.96 1.24 3.17
C PRO A 49 11.93 0.66 1.75
N VAL A 50 11.18 1.35 0.89
CA VAL A 50 11.40 1.32 -0.57
C VAL A 50 12.28 2.52 -0.90
N ASP A 51 13.55 2.29 -1.22
CA ASP A 51 14.55 3.35 -1.34
C ASP A 51 14.10 4.53 -2.21
N GLY A 52 14.18 5.74 -1.64
CA GLY A 52 14.05 7.02 -2.34
C GLY A 52 12.67 7.69 -2.31
N PHE A 53 11.59 7.02 -1.88
CA PHE A 53 10.26 7.64 -1.87
C PHE A 53 9.31 7.14 -0.77
N PHE A 54 9.34 5.85 -0.42
CA PHE A 54 8.60 5.33 0.74
C PHE A 54 9.60 4.89 1.80
N ASN A 55 9.57 5.57 2.92
CA ASN A 55 10.55 5.40 3.96
C ASN A 55 9.91 4.45 4.96
N GLY A 56 10.43 3.24 5.14
CA GLY A 56 10.01 2.39 6.23
C GLY A 56 10.21 3.14 7.55
N LEU A 57 9.39 2.85 8.56
CA LEU A 57 9.31 3.58 9.84
C LEU A 57 10.67 4.04 10.39
N HIS A 58 11.70 3.18 10.30
CA HIS A 58 13.06 3.52 10.74
C HIS A 58 13.67 4.75 10.03
N ARG A 59 13.49 4.87 8.72
CA ARG A 59 14.02 5.99 7.93
C ARG A 59 13.25 7.28 8.23
N GLU A 60 11.93 7.21 8.39
CA GLU A 60 11.12 8.40 8.74
C GLU A 60 11.47 8.93 10.12
N LEU A 61 11.63 8.06 11.11
CA LEU A 61 12.07 8.45 12.45
C LEU A 61 13.45 9.12 12.42
N THR A 62 14.38 8.56 11.65
CA THR A 62 15.73 9.14 11.48
C THR A 62 15.67 10.52 10.83
N GLN A 63 14.82 10.68 9.81
CA GLN A 63 14.63 11.96 9.13
C GLN A 63 13.95 12.99 10.03
N ALA A 64 12.90 12.62 10.75
CA ALA A 64 12.22 13.51 11.69
C ALA A 64 13.17 14.02 12.77
N ALA A 65 14.02 13.15 13.32
CA ALA A 65 15.07 13.56 14.26
C ALA A 65 16.06 14.55 13.62
N ALA A 66 16.49 14.30 12.38
CA ALA A 66 17.41 15.18 11.66
C ALA A 66 16.81 16.54 11.27
N LEU A 67 15.48 16.62 11.10
CA LEU A 67 14.77 17.87 10.79
C LEU A 67 14.52 18.74 12.02
N PHE A 68 14.45 18.15 13.22
CA PHE A 68 14.12 18.87 14.46
C PHE A 68 14.94 20.16 14.69
N PRO A 69 16.28 20.20 14.49
CA PRO A 69 17.07 21.42 14.71
C PRO A 69 16.74 22.60 13.78
N LYS A 70 15.98 22.35 12.70
CA LYS A 70 15.56 23.33 11.69
C LYS A 70 14.14 23.84 11.90
N VAL A 71 13.38 23.25 12.84
CA VAL A 71 12.02 23.65 13.17
C VAL A 71 12.01 25.08 13.74
N GLY A 72 11.10 25.90 13.25
CA GLY A 72 11.03 27.33 13.59
C GLY A 72 12.10 28.20 12.92
N LYS A 73 13.00 27.62 12.12
CA LYS A 73 14.00 28.34 11.32
C LYS A 73 13.67 28.26 9.83
N SER A 74 13.72 27.06 9.29
CA SER A 74 13.46 26.78 7.86
C SER A 74 12.39 25.72 7.64
N ILE A 75 11.87 25.13 8.71
CA ILE A 75 10.75 24.18 8.71
C ILE A 75 9.67 24.77 9.59
N ASP A 76 8.45 24.87 9.07
CA ASP A 76 7.32 25.32 9.86
C ASP A 76 6.98 24.30 10.95
N ARG A 77 6.59 24.80 12.13
CA ARG A 77 6.27 23.93 13.27
C ARG A 77 5.04 23.05 13.03
N HIS A 78 4.08 23.50 12.23
CA HIS A 78 2.89 22.72 11.90
C HIS A 78 3.20 21.66 10.85
N ASP A 79 4.07 21.96 9.88
CA ASP A 79 4.58 20.95 8.94
C ASP A 79 5.33 19.83 9.68
N TYR A 80 6.11 20.20 10.71
CA TYR A 80 6.79 19.22 11.56
C TYR A 80 5.82 18.43 12.45
N LEU A 81 4.80 19.08 13.03
CA LEU A 81 3.76 18.39 13.79
C LEU A 81 3.02 17.37 12.91
N PHE A 82 2.65 17.75 11.69
CA PHE A 82 2.01 16.85 10.73
C PHE A 82 2.89 15.62 10.44
N LEU A 83 4.20 15.80 10.24
CA LEU A 83 5.13 14.67 10.08
C LEU A 83 5.14 13.73 11.30
N LEU A 84 5.12 14.28 12.53
CA LEU A 84 5.08 13.46 13.74
C LEU A 84 3.76 12.68 13.88
N GLU A 85 2.64 13.30 13.52
CA GLU A 85 1.32 12.64 13.52
C GLU A 85 1.28 11.48 12.52
N GLN A 86 1.83 11.67 11.32
CA GLN A 86 1.98 10.59 10.34
C GLN A 86 2.83 9.43 10.89
N LEU A 87 3.98 9.75 11.50
CA LEU A 87 4.85 8.75 12.13
C LEU A 87 4.14 7.93 13.21
N VAL A 88 3.32 8.58 14.04
CA VAL A 88 2.52 7.90 15.06
C VAL A 88 1.48 6.99 14.42
N SER A 89 0.79 7.47 13.38
CA SER A 89 -0.20 6.67 12.63
C SER A 89 0.44 5.41 12.04
N GLU A 90 1.53 5.57 11.30
CA GLU A 90 2.24 4.45 10.66
C GLU A 90 2.80 3.46 11.69
N TYR A 91 3.35 3.95 12.82
CA TYR A 91 3.84 3.07 13.87
C TYR A 91 2.70 2.31 14.56
N ASN A 92 1.54 2.96 14.74
CA ASN A 92 0.33 2.31 15.25
C ASN A 92 -0.15 1.19 14.30
N HIS A 93 -0.10 1.39 12.98
CA HIS A 93 -0.44 0.34 12.01
C HIS A 93 0.46 -0.89 12.17
N PHE A 94 1.76 -0.66 12.33
CA PHE A 94 2.71 -1.74 12.62
C PHE A 94 2.36 -2.48 13.92
N VAL A 95 2.13 -1.76 15.02
CA VAL A 95 1.80 -2.35 16.33
C VAL A 95 0.54 -3.20 16.24
N LEU A 96 -0.53 -2.68 15.63
CA LEU A 96 -1.80 -3.39 15.48
C LEU A 96 -1.64 -4.71 14.73
N LEU A 97 -0.89 -4.72 13.62
CA LEU A 97 -0.65 -5.94 12.84
C LEU A 97 0.33 -6.90 13.55
N ALA A 98 1.31 -6.37 14.29
CA ALA A 98 2.25 -7.16 15.08
C ALA A 98 1.52 -7.92 16.18
N ASP A 99 0.58 -7.28 16.88
CA ASP A 99 -0.25 -7.92 17.90
C ASP A 99 -1.07 -9.10 17.35
N VAL A 100 -1.59 -8.97 16.13
CA VAL A 100 -2.28 -10.10 15.46
C VAL A 100 -1.29 -11.24 15.20
N LEU A 101 -0.09 -10.93 14.68
CA LEU A 101 0.91 -11.96 14.41
C LEU A 101 1.35 -12.66 15.69
N GLU A 102 1.60 -11.91 16.77
CA GLU A 102 1.96 -12.47 18.08
C GLU A 102 0.89 -13.42 18.61
N HIS A 103 -0.40 -13.05 18.48
CA HIS A 103 -1.51 -13.93 18.83
C HIS A 103 -1.58 -15.20 17.97
N VAL A 104 -1.32 -15.06 16.67
CA VAL A 104 -1.30 -16.19 15.72
C VAL A 104 -0.19 -17.17 16.08
N GLN A 105 1.03 -16.68 16.34
CA GLN A 105 2.22 -17.51 16.60
C GLN A 105 2.43 -17.89 18.07
N ARG A 106 1.66 -17.33 19.01
CA ARG A 106 1.72 -17.57 20.46
C ARG A 106 3.09 -17.25 21.10
N ARG A 107 3.80 -16.27 20.52
CA ARG A 107 5.06 -15.75 21.07
C ARG A 107 5.29 -14.33 20.56
N LYS A 108 6.21 -13.64 21.22
CA LYS A 108 6.65 -12.30 20.81
C LYS A 108 7.30 -12.29 19.43
N LEU A 109 7.10 -11.17 18.73
CA LEU A 109 7.69 -10.90 17.43
C LEU A 109 9.21 -10.79 17.57
N SER A 110 9.93 -11.36 16.61
CA SER A 110 11.37 -11.23 16.46
C SER A 110 11.71 -10.70 15.07
N LYS A 111 12.88 -10.10 14.92
CA LYS A 111 13.36 -9.59 13.61
C LYS A 111 13.39 -10.69 12.53
N ARG A 112 13.62 -11.95 12.92
CA ARG A 112 13.70 -13.10 12.00
C ARG A 112 12.34 -13.51 11.43
N ASP A 113 11.25 -13.03 12.01
CA ASP A 113 9.91 -13.35 11.53
C ASP A 113 9.55 -12.59 10.25
N LEU A 114 10.12 -11.40 10.06
CA LEU A 114 9.79 -10.52 8.95
C LEU A 114 10.50 -10.98 7.68
N LYS A 115 9.74 -11.14 6.59
CA LYS A 115 10.25 -11.70 5.34
C LYS A 115 9.86 -10.85 4.14
N GLN A 116 10.86 -10.41 3.37
CA GLN A 116 10.63 -9.89 2.03
C GLN A 116 10.28 -11.04 1.10
N LEU A 117 9.18 -10.90 0.36
CA LEU A 117 8.80 -11.86 -0.67
C LEU A 117 9.33 -11.44 -2.05
N PRO A 118 9.54 -12.38 -2.99
CA PRO A 118 10.06 -12.07 -4.33
C PRO A 118 9.29 -10.97 -5.08
N GLN A 119 7.96 -11.00 -5.08
CA GLN A 119 7.14 -10.01 -5.78
C GLN A 119 7.19 -8.63 -5.10
N GLU A 120 7.40 -8.59 -3.78
CA GLU A 120 7.66 -7.34 -3.04
C GLU A 120 9.00 -6.74 -3.46
N LYS A 121 10.04 -7.56 -3.66
CA LYS A 121 11.32 -7.09 -4.18
C LYS A 121 11.17 -6.47 -5.58
N ILE A 122 10.46 -7.16 -6.48
CA ILE A 122 10.19 -6.66 -7.85
C ILE A 122 9.41 -5.34 -7.79
N LEU A 123 8.39 -5.25 -6.93
CA LEU A 123 7.66 -4.00 -6.72
C LEU A 123 8.57 -2.85 -6.28
N GLY A 124 9.48 -3.13 -5.34
CA GLY A 124 10.49 -2.17 -4.90
C GLY A 124 11.41 -1.72 -6.04
N ASP A 125 11.85 -2.64 -6.90
CA ASP A 125 12.69 -2.35 -8.08
C ASP A 125 11.96 -1.42 -9.07
N ILE A 126 10.69 -1.70 -9.40
CA ILE A 126 9.86 -0.86 -10.29
C ILE A 126 9.62 0.53 -9.69
N ARG A 127 9.28 0.60 -8.40
CA ARG A 127 9.08 1.88 -7.70
C ARG A 127 10.36 2.73 -7.71
N ARG A 128 11.51 2.12 -7.40
CA ARG A 128 12.82 2.78 -7.49
C ARG A 128 13.06 3.34 -8.89
N HIS A 129 12.80 2.55 -9.93
CA HIS A 129 12.95 3.00 -11.31
C HIS A 129 12.15 4.28 -11.59
N TYR A 130 10.86 4.29 -11.27
CA TYR A 130 10.01 5.47 -11.51
C TYR A 130 10.38 6.68 -10.66
N VAL A 131 10.81 6.46 -9.41
CA VAL A 131 11.27 7.53 -8.52
C VAL A 131 12.54 8.19 -9.05
N HIS A 132 13.47 7.40 -9.58
CA HIS A 132 14.79 7.91 -9.99
C HIS A 132 14.82 8.38 -11.46
N LYS A 133 14.06 7.74 -12.34
CA LYS A 133 14.10 7.96 -13.79
C LYS A 133 12.80 8.53 -14.36
N GLY A 134 11.67 8.38 -13.68
CA GLY A 134 10.35 8.83 -14.16
C GLY A 134 10.05 10.32 -13.94
N GLY A 135 10.98 11.09 -13.35
CA GLY A 135 10.77 12.50 -13.04
C GLY A 135 9.62 12.74 -12.07
N LYS A 136 8.99 13.93 -12.11
CA LYS A 136 7.87 14.28 -11.22
C LYS A 136 6.64 13.40 -11.45
N ILE A 137 6.37 13.04 -12.70
CA ILE A 137 5.22 12.19 -13.07
C ILE A 137 5.39 10.77 -12.55
N GLY A 138 6.55 10.15 -12.74
CA GLY A 138 6.82 8.80 -12.21
C GLY A 138 6.73 8.74 -10.68
N LYS A 139 7.28 9.74 -9.98
CA LYS A 139 7.13 9.87 -8.51
C LYS A 139 5.67 9.96 -8.09
N ALA A 140 4.88 10.80 -8.76
CA ALA A 140 3.45 10.93 -8.47
C ALA A 140 2.66 9.65 -8.77
N ALA A 141 3.01 8.93 -9.84
CA ALA A 141 2.41 7.63 -10.18
C ALA A 141 2.69 6.57 -9.09
N VAL A 142 3.90 6.59 -8.54
CA VAL A 142 4.27 5.72 -7.42
C VAL A 142 3.45 6.08 -6.16
N GLY A 143 3.31 7.37 -5.83
CA GLY A 143 2.51 7.84 -4.68
C GLY A 143 1.03 7.46 -4.75
N ILE A 144 0.35 7.70 -5.87
CA ILE A 144 -1.08 7.37 -6.01
C ILE A 144 -1.36 5.86 -5.94
N THR A 145 -0.40 5.03 -6.38
CA THR A 145 -0.55 3.57 -6.37
C THR A 145 -0.07 2.92 -5.07
N GLU A 146 0.45 3.70 -4.11
CA GLU A 146 1.12 3.17 -2.93
C GLU A 146 0.22 2.27 -2.08
N GLY A 147 -0.95 2.78 -1.69
CA GLY A 147 -1.86 2.11 -0.78
C GLY A 147 -2.74 1.06 -1.46
N GLY A 148 -2.62 0.85 -2.77
CA GLY A 148 -3.52 -0.03 -3.53
C GLY A 148 -5.00 0.36 -3.35
N GLY A 149 -5.29 1.66 -3.22
CA GLY A 149 -6.63 2.17 -2.92
C GLY A 149 -7.21 1.66 -1.59
N THR A 150 -6.36 1.26 -0.63
CA THR A 150 -6.74 0.65 0.65
C THR A 150 -7.50 -0.67 0.54
N ALA A 151 -7.40 -1.35 -0.62
CA ALA A 151 -8.20 -2.52 -0.96
C ALA A 151 -8.16 -3.64 0.10
N LEU A 152 -6.96 -3.94 0.60
CA LEU A 152 -6.75 -4.92 1.66
C LEU A 152 -7.56 -4.56 2.91
N PHE A 153 -7.36 -3.35 3.42
CA PHE A 153 -7.94 -2.90 4.70
C PHE A 153 -9.46 -2.77 4.58
N ARG A 154 -9.95 -2.31 3.43
CA ARG A 154 -11.38 -2.26 3.09
C ARG A 154 -12.05 -3.63 3.15
N VAL A 155 -11.37 -4.70 2.72
CA VAL A 155 -11.86 -6.09 2.85
C VAL A 155 -11.74 -6.56 4.29
N GLY A 156 -10.56 -6.42 4.89
CA GLY A 156 -10.26 -7.01 6.18
C GLY A 156 -11.03 -6.41 7.35
N LYS A 157 -11.39 -5.13 7.31
CA LYS A 157 -12.22 -4.49 8.36
C LYS A 157 -13.59 -5.14 8.56
N ASN A 158 -14.05 -5.92 7.57
CA ASN A 158 -15.35 -6.60 7.61
C ASN A 158 -15.24 -8.10 7.95
N LEU A 159 -14.06 -8.60 8.32
CA LEU A 159 -13.88 -10.01 8.68
C LEU A 159 -14.67 -10.37 9.94
N LYS A 160 -15.19 -11.61 9.94
CA LYS A 160 -15.98 -12.18 11.03
C LYS A 160 -15.50 -13.61 11.34
N GLY A 161 -16.07 -14.20 12.39
CA GLY A 161 -15.80 -15.58 12.78
C GLY A 161 -14.68 -15.67 13.81
N SER A 162 -13.58 -16.34 13.46
CA SER A 162 -12.49 -16.68 14.38
C SER A 162 -11.92 -15.47 15.14
N LYS A 163 -11.30 -15.72 16.31
CA LYS A 163 -10.62 -14.67 17.08
C LYS A 163 -9.56 -13.94 16.26
N ILE A 164 -8.81 -14.67 15.42
CA ILE A 164 -7.81 -14.09 14.51
C ILE A 164 -8.49 -13.10 13.56
N ASN A 165 -9.58 -13.49 12.90
CA ASN A 165 -10.34 -12.62 12.01
C ASN A 165 -10.89 -11.39 12.71
N GLN A 166 -11.39 -11.52 13.93
CA GLN A 166 -11.88 -10.38 14.71
C GLN A 166 -10.76 -9.40 15.06
N MET A 167 -9.57 -9.90 15.43
CA MET A 167 -8.41 -9.05 15.69
C MET A 167 -7.93 -8.36 14.42
N THR A 168 -7.80 -9.10 13.31
CA THR A 168 -7.48 -8.55 12.00
C THR A 168 -8.49 -7.48 11.57
N ALA A 169 -9.80 -7.71 11.77
CA ALA A 169 -10.82 -6.73 11.42
C ALA A 169 -10.69 -5.43 12.21
N LYS A 170 -10.40 -5.52 13.51
CA LYS A 170 -10.18 -4.33 14.35
C LYS A 170 -8.96 -3.54 13.88
N ALA A 171 -7.83 -4.21 13.66
CA ALA A 171 -6.61 -3.58 13.14
C ALA A 171 -6.87 -2.91 11.79
N MET A 172 -7.43 -3.66 10.83
CA MET A 172 -7.68 -3.14 9.48
C MET A 172 -8.76 -2.07 9.41
N LYS A 173 -9.68 -2.01 10.38
CA LYS A 173 -10.64 -0.91 10.48
C LYS A 173 -9.93 0.41 10.78
N ILE A 174 -9.06 0.43 11.78
CA ILE A 174 -8.29 1.62 12.17
C ILE A 174 -7.44 2.08 10.99
N ILE A 175 -6.63 1.16 10.43
CA ILE A 175 -5.77 1.46 9.28
C ILE A 175 -6.59 1.97 8.09
N TRP A 176 -7.76 1.37 7.81
CA TRP A 176 -8.62 1.86 6.73
C TRP A 176 -9.17 3.26 7.00
N GLU A 177 -9.53 3.58 8.24
CA GLU A 177 -10.04 4.91 8.61
C GLU A 177 -8.97 5.99 8.42
N ASP A 178 -7.71 5.67 8.71
CA ASP A 178 -6.56 6.55 8.51
C ASP A 178 -6.23 6.72 7.00
N GLU A 179 -6.27 5.63 6.22
CA GLU A 179 -5.75 5.61 4.85
C GLU A 179 -6.78 5.92 3.74
N LYS A 180 -8.08 5.79 4.01
CA LYS A 180 -9.13 5.72 2.96
C LYS A 180 -9.16 6.94 2.02
N ASP A 181 -8.70 8.11 2.45
CA ASP A 181 -8.75 9.33 1.67
C ASP A 181 -7.40 9.70 1.04
N HIS A 182 -6.31 8.98 1.38
CA HIS A 182 -4.96 9.27 0.90
C HIS A 182 -4.83 9.18 -0.63
N TYR A 183 -5.47 8.19 -1.26
CA TYR A 183 -5.42 8.05 -2.73
C TYR A 183 -6.04 9.26 -3.44
N MET A 184 -7.06 9.89 -2.86
CA MET A 184 -7.72 11.07 -3.44
C MET A 184 -6.81 12.29 -3.38
N VAL A 185 -6.14 12.50 -2.24
CA VAL A 185 -5.14 13.56 -2.06
C VAL A 185 -4.00 13.39 -3.07
N GLN A 186 -3.48 12.16 -3.22
CA GLN A 186 -2.44 11.86 -4.21
C GLN A 186 -2.93 12.08 -5.64
N ALA A 187 -4.18 11.72 -5.96
CA ALA A 187 -4.77 11.96 -7.27
C ALA A 187 -4.91 13.46 -7.58
N GLN A 188 -5.27 14.29 -6.59
CA GLN A 188 -5.33 15.75 -6.74
C GLN A 188 -3.94 16.34 -7.01
N LEU A 189 -2.92 15.90 -6.27
CA LEU A 189 -1.53 16.32 -6.49
C LEU A 189 -1.02 15.90 -7.87
N ALA A 190 -1.23 14.64 -8.25
CA ALA A 190 -0.88 14.10 -9.55
C ALA A 190 -1.58 14.85 -10.70
N ALA A 191 -2.87 15.15 -10.57
CA ALA A 191 -3.64 15.87 -11.57
C ALA A 191 -3.10 17.29 -11.83
N LYS A 192 -2.57 17.97 -10.80
CA LYS A 192 -1.92 19.28 -10.95
C LYS A 192 -0.63 19.21 -11.77
N MET A 193 0.07 18.08 -11.75
CA MET A 193 1.33 17.88 -12.49
C MET A 193 1.12 17.55 -13.96
N ILE A 194 -0.01 16.94 -14.32
CA ILE A 194 -0.33 16.56 -15.70
C ILE A 194 -0.71 17.83 -16.49
N LYS A 195 0.14 18.27 -17.42
CA LYS A 195 -0.13 19.45 -18.26
C LYS A 195 -0.54 19.06 -19.68
N THR A 196 0.00 17.96 -20.18
CA THR A 196 -0.18 17.52 -21.57
C THR A 196 -0.77 16.10 -21.65
N LYS A 197 -1.20 15.70 -22.85
CA LYS A 197 -1.58 14.30 -23.15
C LYS A 197 -0.41 13.34 -22.94
N SER A 198 0.82 13.78 -23.26
CA SER A 198 2.04 13.00 -23.03
C SER A 198 2.26 12.71 -21.55
N ASP A 199 2.04 13.71 -20.68
CA ASP A 199 2.13 13.51 -19.22
C ASP A 199 1.10 12.50 -18.71
N MET A 200 -0.13 12.57 -19.21
CA MET A 200 -1.18 11.61 -18.86
C MET A 200 -0.82 10.19 -19.30
N ASN A 201 -0.24 10.02 -20.49
CA ASN A 201 0.20 8.71 -20.97
C ASN A 201 1.34 8.14 -20.12
N LYS A 202 2.34 8.97 -19.77
CA LYS A 202 3.44 8.56 -18.87
C LYS A 202 2.91 8.17 -17.48
N MET A 203 1.98 8.94 -16.94
CA MET A 203 1.32 8.65 -15.66
C MET A 203 0.59 7.31 -15.73
N ARG A 204 -0.21 7.09 -16.79
CA ARG A 204 -0.95 5.85 -17.01
C ARG A 204 -0.01 4.64 -17.04
N THR A 205 1.02 4.66 -17.88
CA THR A 205 1.98 3.54 -18.00
C THR A 205 2.60 3.21 -16.65
N ALA A 206 3.07 4.22 -15.91
CA ALA A 206 3.66 4.02 -14.60
C ALA A 206 2.65 3.47 -13.58
N MET A 207 1.42 3.99 -13.57
CA MET A 207 0.37 3.51 -12.68
C MET A 207 -0.04 2.08 -12.99
N GLU A 208 -0.22 1.71 -14.25
CA GLU A 208 -0.61 0.37 -14.68
C GLU A 208 0.47 -0.65 -14.32
N GLU A 209 1.75 -0.33 -14.55
CA GLU A 209 2.86 -1.22 -14.21
C GLU A 209 3.02 -1.42 -12.70
N VAL A 210 3.04 -0.32 -11.93
CA VAL A 210 3.16 -0.41 -10.45
C VAL A 210 1.94 -1.13 -9.87
N SER A 211 0.73 -0.81 -10.33
CA SER A 211 -0.50 -1.43 -9.81
C SER A 211 -0.59 -2.91 -10.16
N LEU A 212 -0.20 -3.31 -11.37
CA LEU A 212 -0.14 -4.73 -11.73
C LEU A 212 0.86 -5.48 -10.85
N GLN A 213 2.05 -4.92 -10.63
CA GLN A 213 3.04 -5.54 -9.77
C GLN A 213 2.57 -5.65 -8.31
N ARG A 214 1.79 -4.68 -7.83
CA ARG A 214 1.13 -4.79 -6.52
C ARG A 214 0.15 -5.95 -6.44
N VAL A 215 -0.63 -6.18 -7.49
CA VAL A 215 -1.55 -7.33 -7.54
C VAL A 215 -0.76 -8.64 -7.43
N TRP A 216 0.37 -8.78 -8.15
CA TRP A 216 1.23 -9.96 -8.03
C TRP A 216 1.83 -10.12 -6.64
N MET A 217 2.30 -9.04 -6.05
CA MET A 217 2.80 -9.03 -4.68
C MET A 217 1.72 -9.44 -3.67
N ARG A 218 0.50 -8.91 -3.81
CA ARG A 218 -0.63 -9.27 -2.95
C ARG A 218 -1.03 -10.73 -3.12
N ASN A 219 -1.03 -11.23 -4.36
CA ASN A 219 -1.33 -12.62 -4.65
C ASN A 219 -0.31 -13.55 -3.99
N GLU A 220 0.99 -13.27 -4.12
CA GLU A 220 2.06 -14.04 -3.48
C GLU A 220 1.97 -13.98 -1.96
N MET A 221 1.75 -12.79 -1.40
CA MET A 221 1.58 -12.58 0.04
C MET A 221 0.45 -13.43 0.63
N PHE A 222 -0.60 -13.67 -0.16
CA PHE A 222 -1.73 -14.52 0.21
C PHE A 222 -1.63 -15.96 -0.29
N GLN A 223 -0.43 -16.42 -0.66
CA GLN A 223 -0.17 -17.78 -1.12
C GLN A 223 -0.91 -18.16 -2.42
N ASN A 224 -1.07 -17.18 -3.31
CA ASN A 224 -1.62 -17.32 -4.66
C ASN A 224 -3.05 -17.89 -4.69
N PRO A 225 -4.04 -17.24 -4.05
CA PRO A 225 -5.44 -17.69 -4.09
C PRO A 225 -6.10 -17.50 -5.47
N MET A 226 -5.42 -16.81 -6.40
CA MET A 226 -5.79 -16.70 -7.80
C MET A 226 -4.64 -17.15 -8.70
N THR A 227 -4.96 -17.86 -9.78
CA THR A 227 -4.00 -18.15 -10.84
C THR A 227 -3.63 -16.88 -11.64
N LYS A 228 -2.58 -16.95 -12.46
CA LYS A 228 -2.19 -15.84 -13.33
C LYS A 228 -3.32 -15.47 -14.29
N GLU A 229 -4.00 -16.48 -14.83
CA GLU A 229 -5.11 -16.36 -15.77
C GLU A 229 -6.32 -15.71 -15.06
N GLU A 230 -6.66 -16.16 -13.86
CA GLU A 230 -7.74 -15.56 -13.06
C GLU A 230 -7.49 -14.08 -12.76
N VAL A 231 -6.26 -13.72 -12.38
CA VAL A 231 -5.89 -12.31 -12.12
C VAL A 231 -6.07 -11.46 -13.38
N LYS A 232 -5.53 -11.90 -14.52
CA LYS A 232 -5.64 -11.17 -15.79
C LYS A 232 -7.10 -11.01 -16.21
N SER A 233 -7.86 -12.11 -16.25
CA SER A 233 -9.27 -12.07 -16.61
C SER A 233 -10.12 -11.23 -15.65
N TYR A 234 -9.77 -11.16 -14.37
CA TYR A 234 -10.45 -10.27 -13.43
C TYR A 234 -10.18 -8.79 -13.76
N ILE A 235 -8.91 -8.42 -13.96
CA ILE A 235 -8.51 -7.05 -14.31
C ILE A 235 -9.16 -6.62 -15.63
N ASP A 236 -9.13 -7.47 -16.67
CA ASP A 236 -9.69 -7.16 -17.98
C ASP A 236 -11.19 -6.87 -17.91
N ARG A 237 -11.95 -7.71 -17.19
CA ARG A 237 -13.40 -7.48 -16.96
C ARG A 237 -13.65 -6.17 -16.23
N ARG A 238 -12.85 -5.86 -15.19
CA ARG A 238 -12.97 -4.60 -14.45
C ARG A 238 -12.66 -3.39 -15.33
N GLN A 239 -11.62 -3.45 -16.15
CA GLN A 239 -11.29 -2.40 -17.11
C GLN A 239 -12.42 -2.14 -18.12
N GLN A 240 -13.08 -3.20 -18.61
CA GLN A 240 -14.23 -3.06 -19.52
C GLN A 240 -15.43 -2.38 -18.84
N SER A 241 -15.67 -2.65 -17.55
CA SER A 241 -16.79 -2.02 -16.81
C SER A 241 -16.62 -0.53 -16.47
N ILE A 242 -15.42 0.03 -16.67
CA ILE A 242 -15.09 1.43 -16.35
C ILE A 242 -15.04 2.30 -17.63
N LYS A 243 -15.02 1.66 -18.80
CA LYS A 243 -15.11 2.33 -20.11
C LYS A 243 -16.52 2.81 -20.38
#